data_AF-A0A7V9BGE0-F1
#
_entry.id   AF-A0A7V9BGE0-F1
#
_cell.length_a   1.000
_cell.length_b   1.000
_cell.length_c   1.000
_cell.angle_alpha   90.00
_cell.angle_beta   90.00
_cell.angle_gamma   90.00
#
_symmetry.space_group_name_H-M   'P 1'
#
loop_
_entity.id
_entity.type
_entity.pdbx_description
1 polymer ?
#
loop_
_entity_poly.entity_id
_entity_poly.type
_entity_poly.pdbx_seq_one_letter_code
_entity_poly.pdbx_strand_id
1 'polypeptide(L)'
;MDASLAFAEELEQRDAALAERLALLGDLGLRVDDLRAQVERLGRFLDRLPAELAQLDVTRAQAEGDLAVARTALERARHSSERARGEDAVAAARKYEARAATDARTREERRTRLAARREGLEQEADAADAGSRSLEAQAHELAAELERAPRVARPDPPVGGLDGLREWGSRAHAAVFVARSGLETEREQVVREANELAGSVLGEPVYATSVAAVRRRLEERLP
;
A
#
# COMPACT_ATOMS: atom_id res chain seq x y z
N MET A 1 -53.65 -10.67 8.91
CA MET A 1 -52.43 -10.00 8.41
C MET A 1 -52.61 -9.88 6.91
N ASP A 2 -52.66 -8.66 6.39
CA ASP A 2 -52.85 -8.40 4.95
C ASP A 2 -51.70 -9.02 4.15
N ALA A 3 -52.00 -9.73 3.07
CA ALA A 3 -51.00 -10.37 2.23
C ALA A 3 -49.98 -9.36 1.64
N SER A 4 -50.41 -8.12 1.44
CA SER A 4 -49.57 -7.02 0.95
C SER A 4 -48.52 -6.60 1.97
N LEU A 5 -48.89 -6.58 3.27
CA LEU A 5 -47.94 -6.28 4.36
C LEU A 5 -46.92 -7.41 4.53
N ALA A 6 -47.35 -8.67 4.42
CA ALA A 6 -46.45 -9.81 4.46
C ALA A 6 -45.44 -9.81 3.29
N PHE A 7 -45.89 -9.48 2.08
CA PHE A 7 -44.99 -9.37 0.93
C PHE A 7 -44.04 -8.16 1.05
N ALA A 8 -44.50 -7.03 1.60
CA ALA A 8 -43.63 -5.90 1.90
C ALA A 8 -42.54 -6.23 2.94
N GLU A 9 -42.87 -7.06 3.94
CA GLU A 9 -41.90 -7.59 4.90
C GLU A 9 -40.86 -8.49 4.23
N GLU A 10 -41.27 -9.38 3.32
CA GLU A 10 -40.35 -10.22 2.54
C GLU A 10 -39.38 -9.36 1.69
N LEU A 11 -39.89 -8.32 1.02
CA LEU A 11 -39.05 -7.39 0.26
C LEU A 11 -38.06 -6.62 1.17
N GLU A 12 -38.47 -6.25 2.38
CA GLU A 12 -37.59 -5.57 3.34
C GLU A 12 -36.47 -6.51 3.81
N GLN A 13 -36.80 -7.77 4.12
CA GLN A 13 -35.81 -8.80 4.47
C GLN A 13 -34.83 -9.04 3.31
N ARG A 14 -35.31 -9.04 2.06
CA ARG A 14 -34.46 -9.14 0.87
C ARG A 14 -33.55 -7.92 0.71
N ASP A 15 -34.05 -6.69 0.87
CA ASP A 15 -33.23 -5.46 0.83
C ASP A 15 -32.15 -5.46 1.92
N ALA A 16 -32.51 -5.87 3.14
CA ALA A 16 -31.56 -5.99 4.25
C ALA A 16 -30.44 -7.00 3.95
N ALA A 17 -30.79 -8.19 3.45
CA ALA A 17 -29.80 -9.20 3.06
C ALA A 17 -28.90 -8.73 1.90
N LEU A 18 -29.42 -7.95 0.94
CA LEU A 18 -28.61 -7.34 -0.12
C LEU A 18 -27.67 -6.28 0.43
N ALA A 19 -28.13 -5.45 1.36
CA ALA A 19 -27.32 -4.42 2.01
C ALA A 19 -26.14 -5.03 2.80
N GLU A 20 -26.37 -6.12 3.55
CA GLU A 20 -25.31 -6.85 4.24
C GLU A 20 -24.26 -7.42 3.29
N ARG A 21 -24.69 -8.01 2.16
CA ARG A 21 -23.78 -8.54 1.14
C ARG A 21 -22.98 -7.42 0.45
N LEU A 22 -23.61 -6.28 0.16
CA LEU A 22 -22.93 -5.11 -0.38
C LEU A 22 -21.87 -4.58 0.58
N ALA A 23 -22.15 -4.56 1.88
CA ALA A 23 -21.17 -4.16 2.89
C ALA A 23 -19.97 -5.13 2.92
N LEU A 24 -20.23 -6.43 2.90
CA LEU A 24 -19.18 -7.46 2.84
C LEU A 24 -18.29 -7.30 1.59
N LEU A 25 -18.88 -7.13 0.39
CA LEU A 25 -18.12 -6.91 -0.83
C LEU A 25 -17.36 -5.58 -0.82
N GLY A 26 -17.91 -4.56 -0.14
CA GLY A 26 -17.22 -3.29 0.09
C GLY A 26 -15.93 -3.47 0.89
N ASP A 27 -15.99 -4.20 2.00
CA ASP A 27 -14.82 -4.51 2.83
C ASP A 27 -13.75 -5.32 2.06
N LEU A 28 -14.19 -6.39 1.38
CA LEU A 28 -13.30 -7.21 0.55
C LEU A 28 -12.64 -6.38 -0.56
N GLY A 29 -13.39 -5.50 -1.20
CA GLY A 29 -12.86 -4.59 -2.24
C GLY A 29 -11.76 -3.67 -1.70
N LEU A 30 -11.99 -3.06 -0.53
CA LEU A 30 -10.99 -2.19 0.12
C LEU A 30 -9.71 -2.96 0.47
N ARG A 31 -9.85 -4.19 0.98
CA ARG A 31 -8.69 -5.05 1.32
C ARG A 31 -7.91 -5.48 0.08
N VAL A 32 -8.59 -5.81 -1.03
CA VAL A 32 -7.93 -6.10 -2.31
C VAL A 32 -7.17 -4.87 -2.81
N ASP A 33 -7.77 -3.69 -2.71
CA ASP A 33 -7.12 -2.45 -3.17
C ASP A 33 -5.92 -2.04 -2.32
N ASP A 34 -6.00 -2.22 -0.99
CA ASP A 34 -4.85 -1.99 -0.12
C ASP A 34 -3.70 -2.97 -0.42
N LEU A 35 -4.01 -4.26 -0.61
CA LEU A 35 -3.01 -5.25 -1.04
C LEU A 35 -2.35 -4.84 -2.36
N ARG A 36 -3.13 -4.43 -3.37
CA ARG A 36 -2.60 -3.95 -4.66
C ARG A 36 -1.67 -2.75 -4.48
N ALA A 37 -2.06 -1.79 -3.64
CA ALA A 37 -1.24 -0.63 -3.34
C ALA A 37 0.06 -1.01 -2.62
N GLN A 38 0.02 -1.97 -1.70
CA GLN A 38 1.20 -2.50 -1.02
C GLN A 38 2.15 -3.22 -1.99
N VAL A 39 1.62 -4.13 -2.83
CA VAL A 39 2.38 -4.84 -3.86
C VAL A 39 3.07 -3.87 -4.81
N GLU A 40 2.36 -2.83 -5.27
CA GLU A 40 2.92 -1.84 -6.20
C GLU A 40 3.98 -0.94 -5.54
N ARG A 41 3.83 -0.60 -4.25
CA ARG A 41 4.88 0.11 -3.50
C ARG A 41 6.13 -0.75 -3.35
N LEU A 42 5.96 -2.02 -3.00
CA LEU A 42 7.05 -2.96 -2.78
C LEU A 42 7.79 -3.30 -4.08
N GLY A 43 7.05 -3.55 -5.17
CA GLY A 43 7.62 -3.77 -6.50
C GLY A 43 8.49 -2.61 -6.95
N ARG A 44 7.99 -1.36 -6.86
CA ARG A 44 8.77 -0.16 -7.19
C ARG A 44 10.03 0.00 -6.33
N PHE A 45 10.00 -0.42 -5.06
CA PHE A 45 11.18 -0.42 -4.21
C PHE A 45 12.21 -1.46 -4.68
N LEU A 46 11.79 -2.68 -4.97
CA LEU A 46 12.68 -3.74 -5.43
C LEU A 46 13.25 -3.43 -6.82
N ASP A 47 12.48 -2.81 -7.70
CA ASP A 47 12.93 -2.41 -9.05
C ASP A 47 14.06 -1.37 -9.01
N ARG A 48 14.00 -0.40 -8.07
CA ARG A 48 15.02 0.67 -7.93
C ARG A 48 16.26 0.24 -7.13
N LEU A 49 16.11 -0.76 -6.25
CA LEU A 49 17.15 -1.14 -5.29
C LEU A 49 18.51 -1.48 -5.94
N PRO A 50 18.60 -2.29 -7.02
CA PRO A 50 19.89 -2.61 -7.63
C PRO A 50 20.65 -1.38 -8.13
N ALA A 51 19.95 -0.42 -8.73
CA ALA A 51 20.54 0.81 -9.23
C ALA A 51 21.01 1.72 -8.08
N GLU A 52 20.24 1.80 -7.00
CA GLU A 52 20.63 2.56 -5.79
C GLU A 52 21.86 1.96 -5.12
N LEU A 53 21.94 0.63 -4.99
CA LEU A 53 23.10 -0.06 -4.45
C LEU A 53 24.34 0.16 -5.32
N ALA A 54 24.22 0.01 -6.64
CA ALA A 54 25.32 0.24 -7.57
C ALA A 54 25.85 1.68 -7.52
N GLN A 55 24.95 2.66 -7.49
CA GLN A 55 25.32 4.07 -7.38
C GLN A 55 26.01 4.38 -6.05
N LEU A 56 25.54 3.76 -4.97
CA LEU A 56 26.12 3.92 -3.64
C LEU A 56 27.52 3.29 -3.55
N ASP A 57 27.73 2.13 -4.17
CA ASP A 57 29.02 1.46 -4.24
C ASP A 57 30.06 2.29 -5.02
N VAL A 58 29.68 2.87 -6.16
CA VAL A 58 30.53 3.81 -6.92
C VAL A 58 30.88 5.03 -6.06
N THR A 59 29.89 5.64 -5.41
CA THR A 59 30.09 6.83 -4.56
C THR A 59 30.99 6.52 -3.37
N ARG A 60 30.85 5.32 -2.80
CA ARG A 60 31.68 4.84 -1.69
C ARG A 60 33.12 4.61 -2.12
N ALA A 61 33.36 3.96 -3.26
CA ALA A 61 34.70 3.75 -3.79
C ALA A 61 35.43 5.08 -4.05
N GLN A 62 34.71 6.08 -4.59
CA GLN A 62 35.24 7.44 -4.74
C GLN A 62 35.59 8.08 -3.39
N ALA A 63 34.70 7.97 -2.39
CA ALA A 63 34.96 8.51 -1.05
C ALA A 63 36.14 7.82 -0.34
N GLU A 64 36.35 6.52 -0.59
CA GLU A 64 37.49 5.77 -0.09
C GLU A 64 38.81 6.26 -0.73
N GLY A 65 38.81 6.50 -2.05
CA GLY A 65 39.94 7.11 -2.76
C GLY A 65 40.27 8.52 -2.25
N ASP A 66 39.25 9.37 -2.10
CA ASP A 66 39.36 10.72 -1.53
C ASP A 66 39.96 10.72 -0.13
N LEU A 67 39.49 9.81 0.74
CA LEU A 67 40.00 9.66 2.09
C LEU A 67 41.47 9.22 2.09
N ALA A 68 41.86 8.31 1.21
CA ALA A 68 43.26 7.90 1.08
C ALA A 68 44.16 9.09 0.71
N VAL A 69 43.74 9.91 -0.27
CA VAL A 69 44.46 11.14 -0.67
C VAL A 69 44.56 12.12 0.50
N ALA A 70 43.47 12.37 1.22
CA ALA A 70 43.44 13.28 2.37
C ALA A 70 44.34 12.81 3.51
N ARG A 71 44.36 11.49 3.79
CA ARG A 71 45.27 10.89 4.79
C ARG A 71 46.73 11.04 4.39
N THR A 72 47.09 10.79 3.13
CA THR A 72 48.46 11.05 2.65
C THR A 72 48.83 12.53 2.76
N ALA A 73 47.90 13.45 2.48
CA ALA A 73 48.14 14.89 2.65
C ALA A 73 48.36 15.28 4.12
N LEU A 74 47.57 14.72 5.03
CA LEU A 74 47.75 14.90 6.48
C LEU A 74 49.12 14.39 6.94
N GLU A 75 49.53 13.21 6.52
CA GLU A 75 50.86 12.68 6.87
C GLU A 75 51.98 13.59 6.38
N ARG A 76 51.91 14.09 5.13
CA ARG A 76 52.87 15.07 4.63
C ARG A 76 52.86 16.37 5.44
N ALA A 77 51.69 16.85 5.85
CA ALA A 77 51.55 18.05 6.66
C ALA A 77 52.17 17.88 8.05
N ARG A 78 51.97 16.72 8.70
CA ARG A 78 52.60 16.34 9.97
C ARG A 78 54.12 16.35 9.87
N HIS A 79 54.67 15.68 8.85
CA HIS A 79 56.12 15.66 8.61
C HIS A 79 56.69 17.08 8.36
N SER A 80 55.96 17.94 7.65
CA SER A 80 56.38 19.33 7.44
C SER A 80 56.35 20.15 8.73
N SER A 81 55.36 19.92 9.59
CA SER A 81 55.21 20.55 10.91
C SER A 81 56.37 20.18 11.84
N GLU A 82 56.77 18.91 11.86
CA GLU A 82 57.90 18.40 12.64
C GLU A 82 59.26 18.97 12.19
N ARG A 83 59.41 19.23 10.89
CA ARG A 83 60.66 19.74 10.30
C ARG A 83 60.77 21.26 10.28
N ALA A 84 59.67 21.99 10.53
CA ALA A 84 59.66 23.44 10.47
C ALA A 84 60.57 24.07 11.54
N ARG A 85 61.32 25.11 11.16
CA ARG A 85 62.23 25.86 12.03
C ARG A 85 61.95 27.36 11.87
N GLY A 86 61.99 28.10 12.96
CA GLY A 86 61.58 29.51 13.00
C GLY A 86 60.09 29.67 13.29
N GLU A 87 59.73 30.73 14.01
CA GLU A 87 58.38 30.94 14.55
C GLU A 87 57.31 30.98 13.46
N ASP A 88 57.53 31.76 12.40
CA ASP A 88 56.58 31.90 11.29
C ASP A 88 56.37 30.59 10.52
N ALA A 89 57.46 29.85 10.26
CA ALA A 89 57.40 28.57 9.57
C ALA A 89 56.66 27.52 10.39
N VAL A 90 56.87 27.49 11.72
CA VAL A 90 56.16 26.60 12.64
C VAL A 90 54.67 26.96 12.68
N ALA A 91 54.32 28.24 12.77
CA ALA A 91 52.93 28.68 12.77
C ALA A 91 52.21 28.31 11.46
N ALA A 92 52.86 28.53 10.31
CA ALA A 92 52.32 28.17 9.00
C ALA A 92 52.13 26.66 8.85
N ALA A 93 53.12 25.85 9.26
CA ALA A 93 53.06 24.40 9.16
C ALA A 93 51.97 23.80 10.05
N ARG A 94 51.82 24.28 11.30
CA ARG A 94 50.73 23.88 12.20
C ARG A 94 49.35 24.21 11.61
N LYS A 95 49.20 25.38 11.00
CA LYS A 95 47.95 25.77 10.32
C LYS A 95 47.64 24.86 9.13
N TYR A 96 48.64 24.47 8.36
CA TYR A 96 48.49 23.52 7.27
C TYR A 96 48.10 22.13 7.77
N GLU A 97 48.76 21.62 8.81
CA GLU A 97 48.43 20.36 9.46
C GLU A 97 46.98 20.34 9.98
N ALA A 98 46.57 21.39 10.70
CA ALA A 98 45.20 21.49 11.22
C ALA A 98 44.15 21.46 10.10
N ARG A 99 44.43 22.10 8.95
CA ARG A 99 43.56 22.07 7.77
C ARG A 99 43.49 20.67 7.15
N ALA A 100 44.64 20.02 6.97
CA ALA A 100 44.69 18.66 6.43
C ALA A 100 44.00 17.65 7.36
N ALA A 101 44.12 17.82 8.67
CA ALA A 101 43.45 16.99 9.67
C ALA A 101 41.93 17.16 9.60
N THR A 102 41.46 18.40 9.43
CA THR A 102 40.04 18.69 9.26
C THR A 102 39.48 18.07 7.99
N ASP A 103 40.17 18.21 6.84
CA ASP A 103 39.73 17.60 5.58
C ASP A 103 39.69 16.07 5.68
N ALA A 104 40.74 15.42 6.21
CA ALA A 104 40.76 13.98 6.42
C ALA A 104 39.59 13.49 7.29
N ARG A 105 39.29 14.19 8.39
CA ARG A 105 38.13 13.89 9.25
C ARG A 105 36.81 14.02 8.49
N THR A 106 36.63 15.10 7.72
CA THR A 106 35.41 15.30 6.92
C THR A 106 35.22 14.19 5.87
N ARG A 107 36.30 13.71 5.23
CA ARG A 107 36.22 12.57 4.29
C ARG A 107 35.91 11.25 4.99
N GLU A 108 36.47 11.05 6.19
CA GLU A 108 36.20 9.87 7.00
C GLU A 108 34.73 9.80 7.44
N GLU A 109 34.19 10.91 7.93
CA GLU A 109 32.77 11.02 8.27
C GLU A 109 31.87 10.74 7.05
N ARG A 110 32.23 11.27 5.87
CA ARG A 110 31.50 10.98 4.62
C ARG A 110 31.51 9.48 4.31
N ARG A 111 32.67 8.82 4.41
CA ARG A 111 32.80 7.36 4.16
C ARG A 111 31.96 6.55 5.16
N THR A 112 31.98 6.92 6.44
CA THR A 112 31.15 6.27 7.47
C THR A 112 29.65 6.44 7.19
N ARG A 113 29.20 7.64 6.80
CA ARG A 113 27.79 7.87 6.43
C ARG A 113 27.34 7.02 5.24
N LEU A 114 28.19 6.89 4.21
CA LEU A 114 27.89 6.07 3.03
C LEU A 114 27.81 4.58 3.38
N ALA A 115 28.70 4.09 4.26
CA ALA A 115 28.64 2.71 4.75
C ALA A 115 27.34 2.44 5.53
N ALA A 116 26.95 3.33 6.45
CA ALA A 116 25.70 3.20 7.19
C ALA A 116 24.47 3.28 6.28
N ARG A 117 24.47 4.14 5.24
CA ARG A 117 23.38 4.18 4.27
C ARG A 117 23.26 2.86 3.50
N ARG A 118 24.39 2.23 3.18
CA ARG A 118 24.42 0.95 2.46
C ARG A 118 23.83 -0.17 3.29
N GLU A 119 24.26 -0.27 4.55
CA GLU A 119 23.71 -1.23 5.52
C GLU A 119 22.20 -1.00 5.71
N GLY A 120 21.76 0.26 5.79
CA GLY A 120 20.34 0.59 5.86
C GLY A 120 19.54 0.10 4.64
N LEU A 121 20.08 0.24 3.42
CA LEU A 121 19.43 -0.29 2.21
C LEU A 121 19.37 -1.83 2.19
N GLU A 122 20.38 -2.52 2.72
CA GLU A 122 20.36 -3.98 2.85
C GLU A 122 19.30 -4.44 3.85
N GLN A 123 19.19 -3.77 5.00
CA GLN A 123 18.13 -4.03 5.97
C GLN A 123 16.73 -3.75 5.40
N GLU A 124 16.57 -2.66 4.65
CA GLU A 124 15.33 -2.36 3.92
C GLU A 124 15.01 -3.45 2.88
N ALA A 125 16.02 -4.03 2.22
CA ALA A 125 15.86 -5.13 1.26
C ALA A 125 15.41 -6.43 1.93
N ASP A 126 16.02 -6.80 3.06
CA ASP A 126 15.62 -7.97 3.85
C ASP A 126 14.18 -7.82 4.38
N ALA A 127 13.83 -6.61 4.83
CA ALA A 127 12.47 -6.30 5.25
C ALA A 127 11.47 -6.37 4.09
N ALA A 128 11.88 -5.94 2.88
CA ALA A 128 11.07 -6.03 1.68
C ALA A 128 10.80 -7.48 1.26
N ASP A 129 11.80 -8.36 1.37
CA ASP A 129 11.65 -9.80 1.11
C ASP A 129 10.68 -10.46 2.12
N ALA A 130 10.80 -10.14 3.41
CA ALA A 130 9.83 -10.56 4.41
C ALA A 130 8.41 -9.99 4.13
N GLY A 131 8.34 -8.74 3.68
CA GLY A 131 7.11 -8.08 3.25
C GLY A 131 6.44 -8.81 2.08
N SER A 132 7.21 -9.25 1.08
CA SER A 132 6.69 -10.01 -0.06
C SER A 132 5.98 -11.29 0.39
N ARG A 133 6.61 -12.07 1.28
CA ARG A 133 6.00 -13.29 1.84
C ARG A 133 4.74 -13.00 2.65
N SER A 134 4.72 -11.90 3.40
CA SER A 134 3.53 -11.48 4.14
C SER A 134 2.37 -11.13 3.21
N LEU A 135 2.64 -10.41 2.11
CA LEU A 135 1.64 -10.08 1.10
C LEU A 135 1.11 -11.32 0.39
N GLU A 136 1.96 -12.32 0.11
CA GLU A 136 1.52 -13.60 -0.44
C GLU A 136 0.55 -14.32 0.49
N ALA A 137 0.86 -14.40 1.79
CA ALA A 137 -0.03 -15.00 2.77
C ALA A 137 -1.37 -14.25 2.88
N GLN A 138 -1.35 -12.92 2.92
CA GLN A 138 -2.56 -12.09 2.93
C GLN A 138 -3.41 -12.30 1.68
N ALA A 139 -2.77 -12.43 0.50
CA ALA A 139 -3.49 -12.67 -0.74
C ALA A 139 -4.14 -14.06 -0.78
N HIS A 140 -3.50 -15.09 -0.23
CA HIS A 140 -4.10 -16.42 -0.09
C HIS A 140 -5.30 -16.43 0.86
N GLU A 141 -5.20 -15.73 1.99
CA GLU A 141 -6.33 -15.56 2.91
C GLU A 141 -7.50 -14.85 2.22
N LEU A 142 -7.21 -13.75 1.53
CA LEU A 142 -8.21 -12.96 0.83
C LEU A 142 -8.83 -13.73 -0.36
N ALA A 143 -8.05 -14.57 -1.04
CA ALA A 143 -8.56 -15.49 -2.06
C ALA A 143 -9.56 -16.51 -1.47
N ALA A 144 -9.26 -17.08 -0.30
CA ALA A 144 -10.16 -18.01 0.39
C ALA A 144 -11.44 -17.33 0.88
N GLU A 145 -11.38 -16.06 1.27
CA GLU A 145 -12.56 -15.27 1.61
C GLU A 145 -13.42 -14.96 0.38
N LEU A 146 -12.80 -14.53 -0.71
CA LEU A 146 -13.48 -14.28 -1.98
C LEU A 146 -14.14 -15.55 -2.54
N GLU A 147 -13.55 -16.73 -2.34
CA GLU A 147 -14.14 -18.01 -2.74
C GLU A 147 -15.47 -18.30 -2.01
N ARG A 148 -15.57 -17.90 -0.73
CA ARG A 148 -16.77 -18.04 0.10
C ARG A 148 -17.80 -16.93 -0.15
N ALA A 149 -17.37 -15.81 -0.73
CA ALA A 149 -18.25 -14.69 -1.01
C ALA A 149 -19.26 -15.04 -2.12
N PRO A 150 -20.56 -14.78 -1.91
CA PRO A 150 -21.59 -15.14 -2.87
C PRO A 150 -21.45 -14.33 -4.16
N ARG A 151 -21.58 -15.01 -5.31
CA ARG A 151 -21.59 -14.43 -6.68
C ARG A 151 -20.29 -13.71 -7.11
N VAL A 152 -19.21 -13.82 -6.34
CA VAL A 152 -17.90 -13.36 -6.77
C VAL A 152 -17.28 -14.42 -7.67
N ALA A 153 -16.80 -14.02 -8.85
CA ALA A 153 -16.00 -14.92 -9.70
C ALA A 153 -14.74 -15.31 -8.94
N ARG A 154 -14.34 -16.59 -9.01
CA ARG A 154 -13.22 -17.12 -8.23
C ARG A 154 -11.93 -16.96 -9.03
N PRO A 155 -11.10 -15.92 -8.78
CA PRO A 155 -9.78 -15.88 -9.40
C PRO A 155 -8.96 -17.06 -8.89
N ASP A 156 -8.19 -17.68 -9.78
CA ASP A 156 -7.19 -18.67 -9.36
C ASP A 156 -6.25 -18.04 -8.32
N PRO A 157 -5.79 -18.79 -7.31
CA PRO A 157 -4.88 -18.28 -6.29
C PRO A 157 -3.64 -17.61 -6.90
N PRO A 158 -3.05 -16.61 -6.22
CA PRO A 158 -1.83 -15.97 -6.71
C PRO A 158 -0.68 -16.97 -6.80
N VAL A 159 0.10 -16.89 -7.88
CA VAL A 159 1.31 -17.71 -8.12
C VAL A 159 2.39 -16.85 -8.75
N GLY A 160 3.66 -17.07 -8.40
CA GLY A 160 4.79 -16.36 -9.04
C GLY A 160 5.19 -15.04 -8.39
N GLY A 161 5.09 -14.92 -7.07
CA GLY A 161 5.58 -13.75 -6.33
C GLY A 161 4.80 -12.46 -6.59
N LEU A 162 5.47 -11.31 -6.52
CA LEU A 162 4.82 -9.99 -6.62
C LEU A 162 4.10 -9.74 -7.95
N ASP A 163 4.63 -10.24 -9.07
CA ASP A 163 3.96 -10.10 -10.37
C ASP A 163 2.66 -10.91 -10.40
N GLY A 164 2.71 -12.13 -9.87
CA GLY A 164 1.52 -12.96 -9.62
C GLY A 164 0.49 -12.28 -8.73
N LEU A 165 0.94 -11.61 -7.66
CA LEU A 165 0.08 -10.85 -6.77
C LEU A 165 -0.55 -9.63 -7.46
N ARG A 166 0.21 -8.93 -8.32
CA ARG A 166 -0.30 -7.78 -9.09
C ARG A 166 -1.40 -8.23 -10.06
N GLU A 167 -1.16 -9.31 -10.79
CA GLU A 167 -2.13 -9.89 -11.72
C GLU A 167 -3.39 -10.39 -10.97
N TRP A 168 -3.17 -11.16 -9.90
CA TRP A 168 -4.25 -11.66 -9.04
C TRP A 168 -5.09 -10.51 -8.46
N GLY A 169 -4.45 -9.49 -7.92
CA GLY A 169 -5.14 -8.32 -7.34
C GLY A 169 -6.00 -7.59 -8.37
N SER A 170 -5.53 -7.47 -9.61
CA SER A 170 -6.34 -6.90 -10.70
C SER A 170 -7.57 -7.74 -11.01
N ARG A 171 -7.45 -9.07 -11.06
CA ARG A 171 -8.59 -9.98 -11.28
C ARG A 171 -9.56 -9.96 -10.11
N ALA A 172 -9.05 -10.01 -8.88
CA ALA A 172 -9.86 -9.97 -7.66
C ALA A 172 -10.67 -8.67 -7.57
N HIS A 173 -10.04 -7.53 -7.86
CA HIS A 173 -10.72 -6.23 -7.88
C HIS A 173 -11.86 -6.22 -8.90
N ALA A 174 -11.61 -6.69 -10.12
CA ALA A 174 -12.63 -6.79 -11.16
C ALA A 174 -13.78 -7.72 -10.76
N ALA A 175 -13.48 -8.87 -10.15
CA ALA A 175 -14.48 -9.83 -9.68
C ALA A 175 -15.39 -9.22 -8.59
N VAL A 176 -14.81 -8.54 -7.60
CA VAL A 176 -15.57 -7.85 -6.54
C VAL A 176 -16.42 -6.72 -7.14
N PHE A 177 -15.85 -5.92 -8.04
CA PHE A 177 -16.56 -4.82 -8.71
C PHE A 177 -17.80 -5.32 -9.45
N VAL A 178 -17.66 -6.36 -10.29
CA VAL A 178 -18.77 -6.94 -11.05
C VAL A 178 -19.85 -7.52 -10.12
N ALA A 179 -19.45 -8.27 -9.09
CA ALA A 179 -20.40 -8.84 -8.12
C ALA A 179 -21.18 -7.75 -7.39
N ARG A 180 -20.50 -6.68 -6.97
CA ARG A 180 -21.11 -5.52 -6.32
C ARG A 180 -22.12 -4.82 -7.23
N SER A 181 -21.77 -4.50 -8.47
CA SER A 181 -22.70 -3.85 -9.41
C SER A 181 -23.95 -4.69 -9.67
N GLY A 182 -23.81 -6.01 -9.71
CA GLY A 182 -24.95 -6.92 -9.83
C GLY A 182 -25.89 -6.86 -8.61
N LEU A 183 -25.35 -6.79 -7.39
CA LEU A 183 -26.15 -6.65 -6.17
C LEU A 183 -26.80 -5.27 -6.04
N GLU A 184 -26.12 -4.20 -6.48
CA GLU A 184 -26.70 -2.84 -6.53
C GLU A 184 -27.91 -2.82 -7.47
N THR A 185 -27.80 -3.43 -8.65
CA THR A 185 -28.91 -3.56 -9.61
C THR A 185 -30.08 -4.37 -9.03
N GLU A 186 -29.80 -5.48 -8.35
CA GLU A 186 -30.86 -6.30 -7.71
C GLU A 186 -31.57 -5.51 -6.60
N ARG A 187 -30.82 -4.71 -5.83
CA ARG A 187 -31.39 -3.87 -4.77
C ARG A 187 -32.32 -2.79 -5.34
N GLU A 188 -31.90 -2.13 -6.42
CA GLU A 188 -32.76 -1.16 -7.13
C GLU A 188 -34.06 -1.81 -7.64
N GLN A 189 -33.98 -3.04 -8.14
CA GLN A 189 -35.14 -3.81 -8.58
C GLN A 189 -36.09 -4.14 -7.41
N VAL A 190 -35.56 -4.54 -6.25
CA VAL A 190 -36.36 -4.78 -5.02
C VAL A 190 -37.07 -3.51 -4.55
N VAL A 191 -36.40 -2.35 -4.59
CA VAL A 191 -37.03 -1.05 -4.27
C VAL A 191 -38.12 -0.70 -5.28
N ARG A 192 -37.94 -1.01 -6.56
CA ARG A 192 -38.96 -0.81 -7.59
C ARG A 192 -40.19 -1.71 -7.36
N GLU A 193 -39.99 -3.00 -7.12
CA GLU A 193 -41.04 -3.96 -6.78
C GLU A 193 -41.86 -3.50 -5.57
N ALA A 194 -41.19 -2.99 -4.53
CA ALA A 194 -41.86 -2.43 -3.36
C ALA A 194 -42.73 -1.19 -3.71
N ASN A 195 -42.20 -0.26 -4.52
CA ASN A 195 -42.96 0.90 -4.96
C ASN A 195 -44.16 0.53 -5.84
N GLU A 196 -44.02 -0.46 -6.72
CA GLU A 196 -45.11 -0.99 -7.55
C GLU A 196 -46.20 -1.64 -6.69
N LEU A 197 -45.80 -2.46 -5.71
CA LEU A 197 -46.71 -3.04 -4.72
C LEU A 197 -47.51 -1.94 -4.02
N ALA A 198 -46.85 -0.93 -3.45
CA ALA A 198 -47.56 0.12 -2.75
C ALA A 198 -48.42 0.99 -3.68
N GLY A 199 -48.00 1.20 -4.92
CA GLY A 199 -48.82 1.85 -5.93
C GLY A 199 -50.12 1.09 -6.20
N SER A 200 -50.06 -0.24 -6.29
CA SER A 200 -51.24 -1.09 -6.51
C SER A 200 -52.20 -1.10 -5.32
N VAL A 201 -51.69 -1.04 -4.09
CA VAL A 201 -52.48 -1.07 -2.85
C VAL A 201 -53.09 0.29 -2.52
N LEU A 202 -52.31 1.37 -2.67
CA LEU A 202 -52.73 2.73 -2.28
C LEU A 202 -53.50 3.47 -3.38
N GLY A 203 -53.45 2.97 -4.63
CA GLY A 203 -54.09 3.60 -5.79
C GLY A 203 -53.38 4.86 -6.29
N GLU A 204 -52.17 5.15 -5.80
CA GLU A 204 -51.36 6.31 -6.17
C GLU A 204 -49.89 5.91 -6.33
N PRO A 205 -49.12 6.49 -7.27
CA PRO A 205 -47.70 6.20 -7.42
C PRO A 205 -46.91 6.51 -6.14
N VAL A 206 -46.03 5.58 -5.73
CA VAL A 206 -45.11 5.75 -4.60
C VAL A 206 -43.67 5.84 -5.13
N TYR A 207 -42.90 6.81 -4.61
CA TYR A 207 -41.51 7.05 -5.00
C TYR A 207 -40.59 7.03 -3.76
N ALA A 208 -40.60 5.93 -3.03
CA ALA A 208 -39.70 5.74 -1.90
C ALA A 208 -38.32 5.26 -2.38
N THR A 209 -37.27 5.70 -1.68
CA THR A 209 -35.89 5.29 -1.95
C THR A 209 -35.47 4.04 -1.16
N SER A 210 -36.36 3.45 -0.36
CA SER A 210 -36.09 2.23 0.41
C SER A 210 -37.37 1.43 0.65
N VAL A 211 -37.23 0.10 0.79
CA VAL A 211 -38.37 -0.79 1.08
C VAL A 211 -38.97 -0.52 2.46
N ALA A 212 -38.15 -0.21 3.46
CA ALA A 212 -38.61 0.15 4.79
C ALA A 212 -39.56 1.36 4.80
N ALA A 213 -39.31 2.35 3.93
CA ALA A 213 -40.20 3.51 3.77
C ALA A 213 -41.52 3.15 3.08
N VAL A 214 -41.48 2.23 2.10
CA VAL A 214 -42.69 1.67 1.47
C VAL A 214 -43.54 0.93 2.51
N ARG A 215 -42.93 0.01 3.28
CA ARG A 215 -43.63 -0.79 4.29
C ARG A 215 -44.31 0.10 5.33
N ARG A 216 -43.60 1.08 5.87
CA ARG A 216 -44.17 2.04 6.84
C ARG A 216 -45.40 2.76 6.28
N ARG A 217 -45.36 3.19 5.01
CA ARG A 217 -46.50 3.85 4.36
C ARG A 217 -47.69 2.90 4.18
N LEU A 218 -47.43 1.62 3.92
CA LEU A 218 -48.48 0.60 3.84
C LEU A 218 -49.11 0.36 5.22
N GLU A 219 -48.31 0.24 6.28
CA GLU A 219 -48.78 0.09 7.67
C GLU A 219 -49.62 1.29 8.15
N GLU A 220 -49.31 2.51 7.69
CA GLU A 220 -50.08 3.70 8.01
C GLU A 220 -51.48 3.72 7.35
N ARG A 221 -51.67 2.95 6.27
CA ARG A 221 -52.89 2.96 5.45
C ARG A 221 -53.71 1.68 5.53
N LEU A 222 -53.08 0.55 5.85
CA LEU A 222 -53.71 -0.74 6.05
C LEU A 222 -53.78 -1.04 7.55
N PRO A 223 -54.99 -1.24 8.12
CA PRO A 223 -55.20 -1.52 9.54
C PRO A 223 -54.77 -2.94 9.98
#